data_AF-A0A6P7IHP2-F1
#
_entry.id   AF-A0A6P7IHP2-F1
#
_cell.length_a   1.000
_cell.length_b   1.000
_cell.length_c   1.000
_cell.angle_alpha   90.00
_cell.angle_beta   90.00
_cell.angle_gamma   90.00
#
_symmetry.space_group_name_H-M   'P 1'
#
loop_
_entity.id
_entity.type
_entity.pdbx_description
1 polymer ?
#
loop_
_entity_poly.entity_id
_entity_poly.type
_entity_poly.pdbx_seq_one_letter_code
_entity_poly.pdbx_strand_id
1 'polypeptide(L)'
;MLQTYLLQAACLCSLLALQVHSCPDSCSQCAGPQNDQCEECRAGWTLHNNTCVDTDECGTELSNCSPKSYCFNTEGSFECRGCDAACVGCMGSGPARCRKCAPGYRLTGSKCLDIDECSERVLACHSLDEICTNTEGSFRCDCAEGFIRRDGVCVKKQPPSVQEKGLFEDIQDDELEVLQQMFFGVVLCALATLAAKGDMVYTSMFMGAVAAMVGYWLSDRGDRLIENLLKGR
;
A
#
# COMPACT_ATOMS: atom_id res chain seq x y z
N MET A 1 52.10 -64.50 4.83
CA MET A 1 50.84 -65.14 4.37
C MET A 1 49.86 -65.35 5.52
N LEU A 2 50.22 -66.02 6.62
CA LEU A 2 49.27 -66.26 7.75
C LEU A 2 48.85 -64.98 8.51
N GLN A 3 49.75 -64.01 8.63
CA GLN A 3 49.55 -62.77 9.39
C GLN A 3 48.64 -61.75 8.70
N THR A 4 48.58 -61.77 7.36
CA THR A 4 47.66 -60.97 6.54
C THR A 4 46.22 -61.47 6.61
N TYR A 5 46.02 -62.79 6.72
CA TYR A 5 44.68 -63.38 6.92
C TYR A 5 44.13 -63.10 8.33
N LEU A 6 44.99 -63.06 9.36
CA LEU A 6 44.59 -62.67 10.72
C LEU A 6 44.17 -61.19 10.82
N LEU A 7 44.85 -60.27 10.12
CA LEU A 7 44.43 -58.86 10.04
C LEU A 7 43.12 -58.68 9.25
N GLN A 8 42.92 -59.42 8.15
CA GLN A 8 41.66 -59.40 7.40
C GLN A 8 40.50 -59.98 8.22
N ALA A 9 40.73 -61.07 8.96
CA ALA A 9 39.73 -61.68 9.84
C ALA A 9 39.37 -60.78 11.03
N ALA A 10 40.36 -60.09 11.63
CA ALA A 10 40.12 -59.11 12.69
C ALA A 10 39.29 -57.90 12.17
N CYS A 11 39.59 -57.42 10.96
CA CYS A 11 38.86 -56.31 10.33
C CYS A 11 37.41 -56.69 9.98
N LEU A 12 37.17 -57.92 9.50
CA LEU A 12 35.83 -58.49 9.26
C LEU A 12 35.05 -58.72 10.56
N CYS A 13 35.72 -59.08 11.65
CA CYS A 13 35.10 -59.28 12.96
C CYS A 13 34.71 -57.94 13.62
N SER A 14 35.50 -56.88 13.44
CA SER A 14 35.14 -55.51 13.86
C SER A 14 34.05 -54.85 13.01
N LEU A 15 33.80 -55.33 11.78
CA LEU A 15 32.64 -54.92 10.96
C LEU A 15 31.32 -55.58 11.41
N LEU A 16 31.37 -56.67 12.17
CA LEU A 16 30.20 -57.39 12.69
C LEU A 16 29.82 -57.01 14.14
N ALA A 17 30.60 -56.15 14.80
CA ALA A 17 30.48 -55.89 16.24
C ALA A 17 29.76 -54.58 16.61
N LEU A 18 28.90 -54.02 15.76
CA LEU A 18 28.07 -52.85 16.11
C LEU A 18 26.65 -52.96 15.51
N GLN A 19 25.87 -53.97 15.93
CA GLN A 19 24.43 -53.76 15.99
C GLN A 19 24.12 -53.13 17.34
N VAL A 20 24.33 -51.80 17.41
CA VAL A 20 23.62 -50.99 18.41
C VAL A 20 22.15 -51.20 18.09
N HIS A 21 21.50 -52.08 18.83
CA HIS A 21 20.06 -52.29 18.74
C HIS A 21 19.40 -51.05 19.33
N SER A 22 19.20 -50.04 18.48
CA SER A 22 18.49 -48.83 18.83
C SER A 22 17.00 -49.11 18.80
N CYS A 23 16.31 -48.82 19.91
CA CYS A 23 14.86 -48.87 19.97
C CYS A 23 14.23 -47.86 18.98
N PRO A 24 12.99 -48.13 18.51
CA PRO A 24 12.20 -47.16 17.75
C PRO A 24 12.04 -45.83 18.49
N ASP A 25 11.92 -44.71 17.75
CA ASP A 25 11.89 -43.35 18.33
C ASP A 25 10.72 -43.12 19.30
N SER A 26 9.60 -43.81 19.11
CA SER A 26 8.41 -43.77 19.99
C SER A 26 8.57 -44.57 21.29
N CYS A 27 9.60 -45.41 21.37
CA CYS A 27 9.79 -46.39 22.44
C CYS A 27 10.88 -45.92 23.43
N SER A 28 10.64 -46.06 24.74
CA SER A 28 11.63 -45.81 25.78
C SER A 28 12.40 -47.09 26.14
N GLN A 29 11.71 -48.24 26.17
CA GLN A 29 12.32 -49.56 26.42
C GLN A 29 11.77 -50.59 25.43
N CYS A 30 12.66 -51.29 24.73
CA CYS A 30 12.29 -52.29 23.72
C CYS A 30 13.05 -53.61 23.93
N ALA A 31 12.40 -54.72 23.59
CA ALA A 31 13.01 -56.05 23.55
C ALA A 31 13.87 -56.28 22.29
N GLY A 32 13.67 -55.45 21.26
CA GLY A 32 14.39 -55.53 19.99
C GLY A 32 14.13 -54.33 19.07
N PRO A 33 14.69 -54.32 17.85
CA PRO A 33 14.67 -53.16 16.95
C PRO A 33 13.35 -53.04 16.17
N GLN A 34 12.44 -54.01 16.30
CA GLN A 34 11.17 -54.00 15.60
C GLN A 34 10.14 -53.14 16.35
N ASN A 35 9.22 -52.53 15.60
CA ASN A 35 8.25 -51.58 16.15
C ASN A 35 7.16 -52.23 17.03
N ASP A 36 6.99 -53.54 16.90
CA ASP A 36 6.07 -54.41 17.65
C ASP A 36 6.72 -55.08 18.88
N GLN A 37 7.95 -54.68 19.22
CA GLN A 37 8.72 -55.19 20.35
C GLN A 37 8.95 -54.12 21.41
N CYS A 38 8.04 -53.14 21.51
CA CYS A 38 8.13 -52.11 22.52
C CYS A 38 7.50 -52.61 23.84
N GLU A 39 8.20 -52.35 24.95
CA GLU A 39 7.76 -52.69 26.30
C GLU A 39 7.23 -51.45 27.03
N GLU A 40 7.89 -50.30 26.83
CA GLU A 40 7.45 -49.02 27.36
C GLU A 40 7.54 -47.92 26.29
N CYS A 41 6.47 -47.13 26.18
CA CYS A 41 6.40 -46.00 25.27
C CYS A 41 6.92 -44.72 25.93
N ARG A 42 7.44 -43.80 25.11
CA ARG A 42 7.78 -42.44 25.56
C ARG A 42 6.52 -41.64 25.89
N ALA A 43 6.68 -40.55 26.64
CA ALA A 43 5.58 -39.62 26.89
C ALA A 43 4.95 -39.13 25.56
N GLY A 44 3.62 -39.02 25.51
CA GLY A 44 2.88 -38.71 24.28
C GLY A 44 2.50 -39.94 23.45
N TRP A 45 2.89 -41.15 23.87
CA TRP A 45 2.57 -42.39 23.16
C TRP A 45 1.86 -43.39 24.08
N THR A 46 0.90 -44.14 23.53
CA THR A 46 0.18 -45.21 24.23
C THR A 46 0.59 -46.57 23.69
N LEU A 47 0.78 -47.53 24.60
CA LEU A 47 1.15 -48.91 24.24
C LEU A 47 -0.11 -49.70 23.87
N HIS A 48 -0.15 -50.19 22.64
CA HIS A 48 -1.25 -51.03 22.13
C HIS A 48 -0.67 -52.23 21.38
N ASN A 49 -0.87 -53.45 21.88
CA ASN A 49 -0.30 -54.68 21.30
C ASN A 49 1.22 -54.60 21.03
N ASN A 50 1.99 -54.16 22.04
CA ASN A 50 3.46 -53.99 21.95
C ASN A 50 3.94 -53.00 20.86
N THR A 51 3.04 -52.22 20.25
CA THR A 51 3.38 -51.07 19.41
C THR A 51 3.00 -49.78 20.13
N CYS A 52 3.84 -48.75 19.98
CA CYS A 52 3.51 -47.42 20.47
C CYS A 52 2.73 -46.65 19.42
N VAL A 53 1.52 -46.25 19.77
CA VAL A 53 0.66 -45.41 18.95
C VAL A 53 0.63 -44.02 19.57
N ASP A 54 0.79 -43.02 18.72
CA ASP A 54 0.73 -41.62 19.11
C ASP A 54 -0.58 -41.29 19.84
N THR A 55 -0.50 -40.49 20.90
CA THR A 55 -1.67 -40.09 21.68
C THR A 55 -2.29 -38.86 21.05
N ASP A 56 -3.53 -38.95 20.58
CA ASP A 56 -4.23 -37.75 20.09
C ASP A 56 -4.65 -36.86 21.28
N GLU A 57 -3.79 -35.92 21.70
CA GLU A 57 -4.13 -34.99 22.78
C GLU A 57 -5.25 -34.02 22.40
N CYS A 58 -5.49 -33.80 21.10
CA CYS A 58 -6.55 -32.94 20.60
C CYS A 58 -7.93 -33.61 20.66
N GLY A 59 -7.98 -34.94 20.58
CA GLY A 59 -9.19 -35.75 20.76
C GLY A 59 -9.56 -36.00 22.23
N THR A 60 -8.68 -35.63 23.16
CA THR A 60 -8.86 -35.83 24.61
C THR A 60 -9.01 -34.49 25.34
N GLU A 61 -9.39 -34.54 26.62
CA GLU A 61 -9.47 -33.34 27.48
C GLU A 61 -8.09 -32.83 27.95
N LEU A 62 -6.99 -33.37 27.41
CA LEU A 62 -5.62 -32.98 27.78
C LEU A 62 -5.12 -31.72 27.07
N SER A 63 -5.77 -31.29 25.99
CA SER A 63 -5.35 -30.15 25.17
C SER A 63 -5.65 -28.80 25.84
N ASN A 64 -4.67 -28.26 26.57
CA ASN A 64 -4.77 -26.93 27.22
C ASN A 64 -4.31 -25.79 26.28
N CYS A 65 -5.02 -25.58 25.18
CA CYS A 65 -4.74 -24.48 24.24
C CYS A 65 -5.55 -23.20 24.56
N SER A 66 -5.01 -22.05 24.16
CA SER A 66 -5.70 -20.75 24.28
C SER A 66 -7.00 -20.72 23.45
N PRO A 67 -8.05 -19.96 23.84
CA PRO A 67 -9.30 -19.86 23.08
C PRO A 67 -9.18 -19.28 21.66
N LYS A 68 -8.03 -18.68 21.32
CA LYS A 68 -7.70 -18.18 19.97
C LYS A 68 -6.78 -19.12 19.17
N SER A 69 -6.60 -20.34 19.67
CA SER A 69 -5.79 -21.38 19.03
C SER A 69 -6.58 -22.67 18.90
N TYR A 70 -6.24 -23.48 17.92
CA TYR A 70 -6.68 -24.86 17.81
C TYR A 70 -5.53 -25.81 18.13
N CYS A 71 -5.88 -27.00 18.60
CA CYS A 71 -4.94 -28.08 18.82
C CYS A 71 -4.62 -28.78 17.49
N PHE A 72 -3.33 -28.95 17.21
CA PHE A 72 -2.81 -29.74 16.10
C PHE A 72 -1.96 -30.89 16.65
N ASN A 73 -2.43 -32.12 16.44
CA ASN A 73 -1.74 -33.32 16.89
C ASN A 73 -0.47 -33.53 16.07
N THR A 74 0.67 -33.73 16.74
CA THR A 74 1.96 -34.05 16.14
C THR A 74 2.45 -35.40 16.66
N GLU A 75 3.42 -36.04 16.01
CA GLU A 75 3.91 -37.32 16.51
C GLU A 75 4.68 -37.12 17.84
N GLY A 76 4.15 -37.68 18.92
CA GLY A 76 4.67 -37.66 20.28
C GLY A 76 4.31 -36.44 21.12
N SER A 77 3.53 -35.50 20.61
CA SER A 77 3.10 -34.28 21.30
C SER A 77 1.97 -33.57 20.54
N PHE A 78 1.47 -32.47 21.05
CA PHE A 78 0.60 -31.55 20.30
C PHE A 78 1.20 -30.14 20.20
N GLU A 79 0.75 -29.39 19.20
CA GLU A 79 1.03 -27.97 19.03
C GLU A 79 -0.27 -27.16 19.05
N CYS A 80 -0.27 -26.03 19.76
CA CYS A 80 -1.36 -25.06 19.67
C CYS A 80 -1.05 -24.07 18.54
N ARG A 81 -1.86 -24.06 17.48
CA ARG A 81 -1.70 -23.14 16.33
C ARG A 81 -2.80 -22.09 16.32
N GLY A 82 -2.49 -20.91 15.80
CA GLY A 82 -3.46 -19.80 15.71
C GLY A 82 -4.62 -20.10 14.77
N CYS A 83 -5.81 -19.60 15.11
CA CYS A 83 -6.97 -19.64 14.20
C CYS A 83 -6.76 -18.73 12.97
N ASP A 84 -7.62 -18.88 11.97
CA ASP A 84 -7.72 -17.95 10.85
C ASP A 84 -8.04 -16.52 11.33
N ALA A 85 -7.50 -15.50 10.64
CA ALA A 85 -7.71 -14.09 10.96
C ALA A 85 -9.19 -13.68 10.88
N ALA A 86 -9.97 -14.37 10.04
CA ALA A 86 -11.42 -14.21 9.94
C ALA A 86 -12.18 -14.60 11.23
N CYS A 87 -11.49 -15.19 12.22
CA CYS A 87 -12.11 -15.88 13.33
C CYS A 87 -11.63 -15.37 14.69
N VAL A 88 -12.58 -15.04 15.56
CA VAL A 88 -12.29 -14.64 16.96
C VAL A 88 -11.88 -15.86 17.79
N GLY A 89 -12.32 -17.05 17.39
CA GLY A 89 -11.91 -18.33 17.95
C GLY A 89 -12.34 -19.48 17.03
N CYS A 90 -11.58 -20.57 17.07
CA CYS A 90 -11.79 -21.77 16.26
C CYS A 90 -12.17 -22.98 17.13
N MET A 91 -12.71 -24.01 16.48
CA MET A 91 -13.21 -25.23 17.11
C MET A 91 -12.73 -26.47 16.34
N GLY A 92 -12.38 -27.52 17.09
CA GLY A 92 -11.84 -28.77 16.53
C GLY A 92 -10.41 -28.63 16.04
N SER A 93 -9.96 -29.57 15.20
CA SER A 93 -8.55 -29.70 14.79
C SER A 93 -8.15 -28.89 13.55
N GLY A 94 -8.75 -27.72 13.30
CA GLY A 94 -8.40 -26.93 12.11
C GLY A 94 -8.66 -25.42 12.18
N PRO A 95 -7.90 -24.63 11.40
CA PRO A 95 -7.91 -23.16 11.49
C PRO A 95 -9.19 -22.53 10.93
N ALA A 96 -9.82 -23.18 9.94
CA ALA A 96 -10.97 -22.64 9.20
C ALA A 96 -12.33 -22.92 9.86
N ARG A 97 -12.38 -23.71 10.93
CA ARG A 97 -13.63 -24.03 11.65
C ARG A 97 -13.79 -23.03 12.79
N CYS A 98 -14.66 -22.06 12.59
CA CYS A 98 -14.76 -20.90 13.46
C CYS A 98 -15.99 -20.96 14.34
N ARG A 99 -15.78 -20.65 15.62
CA ARG A 99 -16.85 -20.53 16.62
C ARG A 99 -17.61 -19.22 16.43
N LYS A 100 -16.86 -18.15 16.16
CA LYS A 100 -17.39 -16.80 15.96
C LYS A 100 -16.50 -16.06 14.97
N CYS A 101 -17.13 -15.37 14.03
CA CYS A 101 -16.44 -14.56 13.05
C CYS A 101 -15.99 -13.21 13.62
N ALA A 102 -14.88 -12.72 13.11
CA ALA A 102 -14.44 -11.35 13.32
C ALA A 102 -15.44 -10.37 12.68
N PRO A 103 -15.45 -9.09 13.10
CA PRO A 103 -16.21 -8.05 12.39
C PRO A 103 -15.82 -8.02 10.91
N GLY A 104 -16.79 -7.77 10.01
CA GLY A 104 -16.56 -7.81 8.55
C GLY A 104 -16.71 -9.20 7.92
N TYR A 105 -16.96 -10.25 8.72
CA TYR A 105 -17.14 -11.61 8.21
C TYR A 105 -18.51 -12.19 8.60
N ARG A 106 -19.09 -13.00 7.72
CA ARG A 106 -20.35 -13.74 7.94
C ARG A 106 -20.09 -15.23 8.14
N LEU A 107 -20.77 -15.83 9.12
CA LEU A 107 -20.68 -17.26 9.38
C LEU A 107 -21.50 -18.04 8.35
N THR A 108 -20.84 -18.83 7.52
CA THR A 108 -21.47 -19.74 6.56
C THR A 108 -21.13 -21.18 6.95
N GLY A 109 -22.07 -21.85 7.63
CA GLY A 109 -21.85 -23.16 8.24
C GLY A 109 -20.89 -23.08 9.43
N SER A 110 -19.63 -23.46 9.23
CA SER A 110 -18.56 -23.36 10.24
C SER A 110 -17.39 -22.51 9.78
N LYS A 111 -17.50 -21.83 8.63
CA LYS A 111 -16.44 -20.98 8.07
C LYS A 111 -16.89 -19.53 8.10
N CYS A 112 -15.95 -18.62 8.34
CA CYS A 112 -16.17 -17.20 8.23
C CYS A 112 -15.80 -16.76 6.82
N LEU A 113 -16.79 -16.27 6.08
CA LEU A 113 -16.58 -15.70 4.75
C LEU A 113 -16.61 -14.19 4.87
N ASP A 114 -15.74 -13.54 4.12
CA ASP A 114 -15.68 -12.09 4.03
C ASP A 114 -17.03 -11.54 3.53
N ILE A 115 -17.48 -10.44 4.11
CA ILE A 115 -18.68 -9.73 3.65
C ILE A 115 -18.22 -8.75 2.61
N ASP A 116 -18.66 -8.92 1.36
CA ASP A 116 -18.39 -7.91 0.33
C ASP A 116 -19.30 -6.70 0.54
N GLU A 117 -18.84 -5.74 1.34
CA GLU A 117 -19.65 -4.56 1.63
C GLU A 117 -19.89 -3.71 0.38
N CYS A 118 -19.00 -3.76 -0.62
CA CYS A 118 -19.15 -3.01 -1.88
C CYS A 118 -20.29 -3.58 -2.74
N SER A 119 -20.48 -4.90 -2.73
CA SER A 119 -21.57 -5.56 -3.46
C SER A 119 -22.87 -5.62 -2.67
N GLU A 120 -22.81 -5.80 -1.34
CA GLU A 120 -24.00 -5.94 -0.49
C GLU A 120 -24.58 -4.59 -0.04
N ARG A 121 -23.79 -3.50 0.08
CA ARG A 121 -24.28 -2.17 0.48
C ARG A 121 -24.29 -1.20 -0.70
N VAL A 122 -25.48 -0.71 -1.05
CA VAL A 122 -25.71 0.31 -2.10
C VAL A 122 -24.96 1.63 -1.83
N LEU A 123 -24.66 1.93 -0.57
CA LEU A 123 -23.89 3.10 -0.12
C LEU A 123 -22.80 2.65 0.86
N ALA A 124 -21.93 1.72 0.43
CA ALA A 124 -20.79 1.30 1.24
C ALA A 124 -19.87 2.49 1.59
N CYS A 125 -19.66 3.38 0.60
CA CYS A 125 -18.88 4.60 0.73
C CYS A 125 -19.77 5.84 0.98
N HIS A 126 -19.18 6.92 1.50
CA HIS A 126 -19.92 8.11 1.92
C HIS A 126 -20.40 8.97 0.75
N SER A 127 -19.67 8.97 -0.37
CA SER A 127 -20.02 9.75 -1.57
C SER A 127 -20.06 8.88 -2.83
N LEU A 128 -20.80 9.37 -3.84
CA LEU A 128 -20.88 8.74 -5.17
C LEU A 128 -19.57 8.89 -5.96
N ASP A 129 -18.70 9.83 -5.57
CA ASP A 129 -17.39 10.07 -6.16
C ASP A 129 -16.28 9.20 -5.53
N GLU A 130 -16.66 8.20 -4.74
CA GLU A 130 -15.76 7.21 -4.13
C GLU A 130 -15.90 5.85 -4.83
N ILE A 131 -14.77 5.21 -5.09
CA ILE A 131 -14.65 3.84 -5.57
C ILE A 131 -14.49 2.94 -4.35
N CYS A 132 -15.46 2.05 -4.14
CA CYS A 132 -15.39 1.01 -3.12
C CYS A 132 -14.51 -0.14 -3.61
N THR A 133 -13.52 -0.54 -2.81
CA THR A 133 -12.77 -1.78 -3.01
C THR A 133 -12.89 -2.66 -1.78
N ASN A 134 -13.42 -3.87 -1.96
CA ASN A 134 -13.52 -4.85 -0.89
C ASN A 134 -12.12 -5.35 -0.47
N THR A 135 -11.90 -5.54 0.82
CA THR A 135 -10.67 -6.08 1.40
C THR A 135 -11.02 -7.18 2.40
N GLU A 136 -10.07 -8.05 2.77
CA GLU A 136 -10.41 -9.08 3.76
C GLU A 136 -10.69 -8.44 5.14
N GLY A 137 -11.92 -8.60 5.63
CA GLY A 137 -12.43 -8.12 6.92
C GLY A 137 -12.92 -6.68 6.94
N SER A 138 -12.88 -5.98 5.81
CA SER A 138 -13.31 -4.57 5.69
C SER A 138 -13.42 -4.16 4.23
N PHE A 139 -13.81 -2.92 3.95
CA PHE A 139 -13.69 -2.30 2.64
C PHE A 139 -12.88 -1.00 2.73
N ARG A 140 -12.36 -0.53 1.60
CA ARG A 140 -11.74 0.80 1.47
C ARG A 140 -12.46 1.64 0.42
N CYS A 141 -12.53 2.94 0.66
CA CYS A 141 -13.14 3.92 -0.24
C CYS A 141 -12.07 4.89 -0.72
N ASP A 142 -11.74 4.80 -2.00
CA ASP A 142 -10.77 5.67 -2.65
C ASP A 142 -11.50 6.70 -3.52
N CYS A 143 -11.02 7.94 -3.59
CA CYS A 143 -11.64 8.91 -4.50
C CYS A 143 -11.48 8.46 -5.95
N ALA A 144 -12.53 8.65 -6.75
CA ALA A 144 -12.50 8.35 -8.18
C ALA A 144 -11.39 9.12 -8.89
N GLU A 145 -11.02 8.65 -10.08
CA GLU A 145 -10.01 9.32 -10.90
C GLU A 145 -10.40 10.78 -11.15
N GLY A 146 -9.45 11.70 -10.96
CA GLY A 146 -9.72 13.13 -11.04
C GLY A 146 -10.33 13.73 -9.77
N PHE A 147 -10.41 13.02 -8.65
CA PHE A 147 -10.80 13.55 -7.34
C PHE A 147 -9.66 13.41 -6.31
N ILE A 148 -9.66 14.27 -5.29
CA ILE A 148 -8.76 14.23 -4.13
C ILE A 148 -9.58 14.31 -2.85
N ARG A 149 -9.13 13.62 -1.80
CA ARG A 149 -9.74 13.69 -0.49
C ARG A 149 -9.33 15.01 0.19
N ARG A 150 -10.29 15.91 0.42
CA ARG A 150 -10.14 17.13 1.25
C ARG A 150 -11.24 17.14 2.32
N ASP A 151 -10.86 17.33 3.57
CA ASP A 151 -11.80 17.39 4.72
C ASP A 151 -12.75 16.17 4.81
N GLY A 152 -12.25 14.99 4.45
CA GLY A 152 -13.04 13.75 4.46
C GLY A 152 -13.94 13.56 3.23
N VAL A 153 -14.03 14.53 2.32
CA VAL A 153 -14.86 14.48 1.11
C VAL A 153 -13.99 14.42 -0.14
N CYS A 154 -14.41 13.65 -1.14
CA CYS A 154 -13.77 13.65 -2.45
C CYS A 154 -14.20 14.90 -3.23
N VAL A 155 -13.26 15.81 -3.46
CA VAL A 155 -13.45 16.98 -4.32
C VAL A 155 -12.71 16.77 -5.62
N LYS A 156 -13.26 17.24 -6.74
CA LYS A 156 -12.57 17.17 -8.04
C LYS A 156 -11.19 17.82 -7.87
N LYS A 157 -10.15 17.14 -8.36
CA LYS A 157 -8.88 17.76 -8.71
C LYS A 157 -9.26 18.86 -9.69
N GLN A 158 -9.30 20.10 -9.21
CA GLN A 158 -9.19 21.22 -10.12
C GLN A 158 -7.95 20.89 -10.95
N PRO A 159 -8.03 20.84 -12.29
CA PRO A 159 -6.81 20.77 -13.08
C PRO A 159 -5.91 21.87 -12.51
N PRO A 160 -4.61 21.61 -12.28
CA PRO A 160 -3.69 22.72 -12.04
C PRO A 160 -4.01 23.67 -13.15
N SER A 161 -4.50 24.89 -12.85
CA SER A 161 -5.09 25.81 -13.82
C SER A 161 -4.32 25.68 -15.12
N VAL A 162 -4.81 24.80 -16.00
CA VAL A 162 -4.54 24.94 -17.40
C VAL A 162 -5.26 26.24 -17.52
N GLN A 163 -4.49 27.31 -17.67
CA GLN A 163 -5.01 28.42 -18.41
C GLN A 163 -5.64 27.72 -19.62
N GLU A 164 -6.95 27.47 -19.58
CA GLU A 164 -7.79 27.99 -20.63
C GLU A 164 -7.38 29.45 -20.67
N LYS A 165 -6.23 29.70 -21.33
CA LYS A 165 -5.98 30.96 -21.95
C LYS A 165 -7.22 31.02 -22.80
N GLY A 166 -8.18 31.83 -22.36
CA GLY A 166 -9.19 32.31 -23.26
C GLY A 166 -8.46 32.70 -24.52
N LEU A 167 -9.12 32.59 -25.66
CA LEU A 167 -8.60 32.89 -27.00
C LEU A 167 -7.94 34.29 -27.15
N PHE A 168 -7.78 35.05 -26.07
CA PHE A 168 -7.21 36.38 -25.92
C PHE A 168 -6.12 36.52 -24.83
N GLU A 169 -5.68 35.45 -24.14
CA GLU A 169 -4.58 35.52 -23.14
C GLU A 169 -3.20 35.06 -23.67
N ASP A 170 -3.01 35.10 -25.00
CA ASP A 170 -1.70 35.04 -25.65
C ASP A 170 -1.46 36.30 -26.49
N ILE A 171 -1.75 37.47 -25.92
CA ILE A 171 -1.07 38.70 -26.32
C ILE A 171 -0.12 39.01 -25.19
N GLN A 172 1.11 38.54 -25.35
CA GLN A 172 2.23 38.92 -24.49
C GLN A 172 2.41 40.45 -24.58
N ASP A 173 2.54 41.11 -23.42
CA ASP A 173 2.84 42.55 -23.31
C ASP A 173 4.13 42.92 -24.12
N ASP A 174 4.97 41.92 -24.40
CA ASP A 174 6.20 41.95 -25.18
C ASP A 174 5.96 42.28 -26.67
N GLU A 175 4.85 41.84 -27.29
CA GLU A 175 4.54 42.14 -28.70
C GLU A 175 3.89 43.53 -28.88
N LEU A 176 3.19 44.00 -27.85
CA LEU A 176 2.56 45.32 -27.81
C LEU A 176 3.61 46.44 -27.68
N GLU A 177 4.68 46.22 -26.92
CA GLU A 177 5.82 47.15 -26.88
C GLU A 177 6.53 47.25 -28.23
N VAL A 178 6.69 46.14 -28.96
CA VAL A 178 7.32 46.13 -30.29
C VAL A 178 6.43 46.84 -31.32
N LEU A 179 5.11 46.61 -31.31
CA LEU A 179 4.17 47.29 -32.20
C LEU A 179 4.10 48.81 -31.90
N GLN A 180 4.15 49.17 -30.61
CA GLN A 180 4.21 50.55 -30.16
C GLN A 180 5.50 51.25 -30.63
N GLN A 181 6.65 50.56 -30.57
CA GLN A 181 7.92 51.08 -31.10
C GLN A 181 7.91 51.28 -32.62
N MET A 182 7.25 50.39 -33.38
CA MET A 182 7.07 50.56 -34.83
C MET A 182 6.14 51.73 -35.17
N PHE A 183 5.07 51.95 -34.40
CA PHE A 183 4.14 53.06 -34.62
C PHE A 183 4.79 54.42 -34.33
N PHE A 184 5.57 54.52 -33.23
CA PHE A 184 6.32 55.75 -32.93
C PHE A 184 7.36 56.07 -34.01
N GLY A 185 8.02 55.06 -34.59
CA GLY A 185 8.96 55.26 -35.69
C GLY A 185 8.30 55.85 -36.95
N VAL A 186 7.14 55.32 -37.34
CA VAL A 186 6.38 55.83 -38.50
C VAL A 186 5.85 57.24 -38.26
N VAL A 187 5.33 57.51 -37.05
CA VAL A 187 4.86 58.84 -36.67
C VAL A 187 5.99 59.86 -36.66
N LEU A 188 7.16 59.54 -36.09
CA LEU A 188 8.32 60.44 -36.10
C LEU A 188 8.81 60.74 -37.52
N CYS A 189 8.80 59.75 -38.42
CA CYS A 189 9.18 59.94 -39.81
C CYS A 189 8.18 60.85 -40.57
N ALA A 190 6.87 60.64 -40.36
CA ALA A 190 5.83 61.50 -40.89
C ALA A 190 5.93 62.93 -40.32
N LEU A 191 6.23 63.09 -39.04
CA LEU A 191 6.44 64.39 -38.40
C LEU A 191 7.69 65.11 -38.94
N ALA A 192 8.78 64.40 -39.19
CA ALA A 192 9.98 64.97 -39.81
C ALA A 192 9.70 65.47 -41.25
N THR A 193 8.91 64.73 -42.03
CA THR A 193 8.53 65.15 -43.39
C THR A 193 7.55 66.33 -43.39
N LEU A 194 6.63 66.41 -42.41
CA LEU A 194 5.74 67.55 -42.22
C LEU A 194 6.48 68.80 -41.73
N ALA A 195 7.44 68.64 -40.80
CA ALA A 195 8.28 69.73 -40.33
C ALA A 195 9.17 70.29 -41.46
N ALA A 196 9.69 69.43 -42.34
CA ALA A 196 10.42 69.84 -43.54
C ALA A 196 9.54 70.60 -44.56
N LYS A 197 8.21 70.42 -44.49
CA LYS A 197 7.23 71.10 -45.36
C LYS A 197 6.72 72.44 -44.81
N GLY A 198 7.02 72.76 -43.54
CA GLY A 198 6.83 74.10 -42.95
C GLY A 198 5.47 74.40 -42.32
N ASP A 199 4.61 73.41 -42.06
CA ASP A 199 3.28 73.64 -41.45
C ASP A 199 3.35 73.68 -39.91
N MET A 200 3.57 74.88 -39.35
CA MET A 200 3.79 75.10 -37.90
C MET A 200 2.56 74.87 -36.99
N VAL A 201 1.36 74.71 -37.56
CA VAL A 201 0.13 74.49 -36.76
C VAL A 201 0.06 73.03 -36.28
N TYR A 202 0.40 72.07 -37.15
CA TYR A 202 0.31 70.65 -36.82
C TYR A 202 1.36 70.22 -35.79
N THR A 203 2.56 70.78 -35.82
CA THR A 203 3.61 70.45 -34.84
C THR A 203 3.22 70.83 -33.40
N SER A 204 2.46 71.91 -33.22
CA SER A 204 2.00 72.36 -31.89
C SER A 204 0.91 71.46 -31.28
N MET A 205 -0.05 71.00 -32.08
CA MET A 205 -1.10 70.07 -31.62
C MET A 205 -0.51 68.72 -31.22
N PHE A 206 0.50 68.24 -31.97
CA PHE A 206 1.15 66.96 -31.67
C PHE A 206 2.06 67.02 -30.44
N MET A 207 2.81 68.12 -30.23
CA MET A 207 3.58 68.31 -28.98
C MET A 207 2.67 68.32 -27.75
N GLY A 208 1.47 68.89 -27.86
CA GLY A 208 0.45 68.84 -26.80
C GLY A 208 -0.03 67.42 -26.51
N ALA A 209 -0.30 66.62 -27.55
CA ALA A 209 -0.73 65.23 -27.40
C ALA A 209 0.37 64.34 -26.80
N VAL A 210 1.62 64.50 -27.23
CA VAL A 210 2.76 63.76 -26.68
C VAL A 210 3.00 64.14 -25.22
N ALA A 211 2.96 65.43 -24.88
CA ALA A 211 3.08 65.88 -23.49
C ALA A 211 1.97 65.32 -22.59
N ALA A 212 0.73 65.26 -23.09
CA ALA A 212 -0.40 64.68 -22.36
C ALA A 212 -0.25 63.17 -22.14
N MET A 213 0.22 62.43 -23.15
CA MET A 213 0.48 61.00 -23.04
C MET A 213 1.63 60.69 -22.07
N VAL A 214 2.72 61.44 -22.13
CA VAL A 214 3.85 61.29 -21.19
C VAL A 214 3.42 61.66 -19.77
N GLY A 215 2.63 62.72 -19.61
CA GLY A 215 2.06 63.11 -18.31
C GLY A 215 1.17 62.04 -17.70
N TYR A 216 0.27 61.45 -18.49
CA TYR A 216 -0.59 60.35 -18.05
C TYR A 216 0.22 59.11 -17.65
N TRP A 217 1.23 58.76 -18.45
CA TRP A 217 2.07 57.58 -18.19
C TRP A 217 2.95 57.74 -16.95
N LEU A 218 3.52 58.94 -16.73
CA LEU A 218 4.27 59.23 -15.50
C LEU A 218 3.38 59.28 -14.25
N SER A 219 2.12 59.73 -14.39
CA SER A 219 1.14 59.70 -13.29
C SER A 219 0.79 58.27 -12.89
N ASP A 220 0.45 57.40 -13.85
CA ASP A 220 0.10 56.00 -13.56
C ASP A 220 1.27 55.23 -12.91
N ARG A 221 2.50 55.51 -13.32
CA ARG A 221 3.70 54.90 -12.73
C ARG A 221 4.06 55.47 -11.36
N GLY A 222 3.71 56.74 -11.11
CA GLY A 222 3.88 57.41 -9.81
C GLY A 222 2.95 56.86 -8.74
N ASP A 223 1.67 56.67 -9.08
CA ASP A 223 0.66 56.14 -8.15
C ASP A 223 0.99 54.70 -7.71
N ARG A 224 1.48 53.86 -8.64
CA ARG A 224 1.94 52.49 -8.32
C ARG A 224 3.18 52.45 -7.42
N LEU A 225 4.06 53.44 -7.51
CA LEU A 225 5.25 53.53 -6.64
C LEU A 225 4.88 53.99 -5.22
N ILE A 226 3.89 54.89 -5.09
CA ILE A 226 3.40 55.38 -3.79
C ILE A 226 2.61 54.29 -3.05
N GLU A 227 1.77 53.51 -3.74
CA GLU A 227 1.06 52.37 -3.12
C GLU A 227 2.02 51.31 -2.58
N ASN A 228 3.08 50.99 -3.30
CA ASN A 228 4.08 50.01 -2.84
C ASN A 228 4.91 50.52 -1.65
N LEU A 229 5.07 51.83 -1.49
CA LEU A 229 5.76 52.46 -0.36
C LEU A 229 4.87 52.57 0.89
N LEU A 230 3.56 52.79 0.72
CA LEU A 230 2.58 52.86 1.81
C LEU A 230 2.20 51.48 2.37
N LYS A 231 2.29 50.42 1.57
CA LYS A 231 1.95 49.04 2.01
C LYS A 231 3.12 48.30 2.67
N GLY A 232 4.30 48.91 2.73
CA GLY A 232 5.55 48.33 3.22
C GLY A 232 5.99 48.78 4.62
N ARG A 233 5.10 49.30 5.47
CA ARG A 233 5.41 49.62 6.87
C ARG A 233 4.35 49.12 7.84
#